data_AF-A0A1C6H4G8-F1
#
_entry.id   AF-A0A1C6H4G8-F1
#
_cell.length_a   1.000
_cell.length_b   1.000
_cell.length_c   1.000
_cell.angle_alpha   90.00
_cell.angle_beta   90.00
_cell.angle_gamma   90.00
#
_symmetry.space_group_name_H-M   'P 1'
#
loop_
_entity.id
_entity.type
_entity.pdbx_description
1 polymer ?
#
loop_
_entity_poly.entity_id
_entity_poly.type
_entity_poly.pdbx_seq_one_letter_code
_entity_poly.pdbx_strand_id
1 'polypeptide(L)'
;MDIFLPEHKLVLEHDGYYYHSSMAARERAERKDRALRDAGYQVLRICDSRELAEPVVLQKTKILYRFDEQDRHLDQMIASVFCYLDLQPLDFHHRRDQYAINQMYFHERKKRTLAVEYPAIALEWSTRNADKPDTVFSGSPRKVWWHCPKCQQEYRATIANRTKRRSNCPFCANLQAYEKNCLAVLRPEIAAEWHSALNSPLTPYDVVPGSEKKVYWICSEGHVWKAAICSRTNSRKSRCPICHPRTGTRCGLVRPSEPALI
;
A
#
# COMPACT_ATOMS: atom_id res chain seq x y z
N MET A 1 1.04 -11.37 -18.45
CA MET A 1 2.12 -12.34 -18.64
C MET A 1 1.87 -13.38 -17.61
N ASP A 2 1.36 -14.50 -18.06
CA ASP A 2 0.89 -15.57 -17.19
C ASP A 2 1.96 -16.66 -17.11
N ILE A 3 2.63 -16.95 -18.22
CA ILE A 3 3.78 -17.85 -18.27
C ILE A 3 4.92 -17.20 -19.06
N PHE A 4 6.14 -17.26 -18.51
CA PHE A 4 7.36 -16.75 -19.14
C PHE A 4 8.35 -17.89 -19.35
N LEU A 5 8.71 -18.14 -20.59
CA LEU A 5 9.63 -19.19 -21.00
C LEU A 5 10.87 -18.55 -21.65
N PRO A 6 11.84 -18.07 -20.85
CA PRO A 6 12.98 -17.32 -21.37
C PRO A 6 13.83 -18.11 -22.35
N GLU A 7 14.00 -19.42 -22.12
CA GLU A 7 14.78 -20.33 -22.97
C GLU A 7 14.20 -20.46 -24.39
N HIS A 8 12.89 -20.27 -24.53
CA HIS A 8 12.17 -20.35 -25.80
C HIS A 8 11.90 -18.97 -26.40
N LYS A 9 12.43 -17.89 -25.78
CA LYS A 9 12.09 -16.50 -26.09
C LYS A 9 10.57 -16.29 -26.22
N LEU A 10 9.79 -16.92 -25.33
CA LEU A 10 8.34 -16.95 -25.44
C LEU A 10 7.64 -16.49 -24.17
N VAL A 11 6.54 -15.77 -24.38
CA VAL A 11 5.57 -15.38 -23.36
C VAL A 11 4.21 -15.95 -23.74
N LEU A 12 3.56 -16.63 -22.80
CA LEU A 12 2.16 -17.04 -22.96
C LEU A 12 1.26 -16.11 -22.12
N GLU A 13 0.22 -15.61 -22.77
CA GLU A 13 -0.85 -14.85 -22.13
C GLU A 13 -2.17 -15.58 -22.32
N HIS A 14 -2.93 -15.73 -21.24
CA HIS A 14 -4.27 -16.28 -21.26
C HIS A 14 -5.29 -15.14 -21.24
N ASP A 15 -5.84 -14.81 -22.40
CA ASP A 15 -6.86 -13.78 -22.55
C ASP A 15 -8.25 -14.41 -22.45
N GLY A 16 -8.88 -14.32 -21.28
CA GLY A 16 -10.25 -14.78 -21.12
C GLY A 16 -11.27 -13.92 -21.86
N TYR A 17 -12.45 -14.48 -22.16
CA TYR A 17 -13.60 -13.89 -22.88
C TYR A 17 -13.90 -12.41 -22.54
N TYR A 18 -13.65 -12.03 -21.29
CA TYR A 18 -14.05 -10.75 -20.71
C TYR A 18 -13.03 -9.61 -20.84
N TYR A 19 -11.94 -9.77 -21.59
CA TYR A 19 -10.86 -8.78 -21.57
C TYR A 19 -10.90 -7.70 -22.67
N HIS A 20 -10.83 -6.45 -22.18
CA HIS A 20 -10.65 -5.17 -22.86
C HIS A 20 -11.91 -4.38 -23.27
N SER A 21 -12.75 -4.05 -22.30
CA SER A 21 -13.85 -3.08 -22.46
C SER A 21 -13.42 -1.60 -22.48
N SER A 22 -12.17 -1.26 -22.13
CA SER A 22 -11.70 0.14 -22.08
C SER A 22 -10.44 0.40 -22.91
N MET A 23 -10.38 1.60 -23.51
CA MET A 23 -9.24 2.08 -24.31
C MET A 23 -7.91 2.05 -23.53
N ALA A 24 -7.92 2.48 -22.27
CA ALA A 24 -6.72 2.47 -21.42
C ALA A 24 -6.19 1.07 -21.07
N ALA A 25 -7.04 0.04 -21.13
CA ALA A 25 -6.59 -1.35 -20.98
C ALA A 25 -5.93 -1.86 -22.26
N ARG A 26 -6.47 -1.49 -23.43
CA ARG A 26 -5.89 -1.81 -24.75
C ARG A 26 -4.51 -1.19 -24.92
N GLU A 27 -4.36 0.11 -24.63
CA GLU A 27 -3.06 0.80 -24.73
C GLU A 27 -1.98 0.22 -23.82
N ARG A 28 -2.35 -0.28 -22.64
CA ARG A 28 -1.40 -0.94 -21.72
C ARG A 28 -0.98 -2.31 -22.24
N ALA A 29 -1.92 -3.09 -22.77
CA ALA A 29 -1.62 -4.38 -23.40
C ALA A 29 -0.69 -4.20 -24.61
N GLU A 30 -0.97 -3.23 -25.48
CA GLU A 30 -0.15 -2.93 -26.65
C GLU A 30 1.27 -2.47 -26.29
N ARG A 31 1.42 -1.60 -25.29
CA ARG A 31 2.74 -1.18 -24.79
C ARG A 31 3.54 -2.36 -24.28
N LYS A 32 2.89 -3.26 -23.54
CA LYS A 32 3.52 -4.47 -23.01
C LYS A 32 3.95 -5.42 -24.13
N ASP A 33 3.09 -5.67 -25.11
CA ASP A 33 3.41 -6.53 -26.26
C ASP A 33 4.54 -5.96 -27.12
N ARG A 34 4.60 -4.63 -27.25
CA ARG A 34 5.70 -3.96 -27.95
C ARG A 34 7.01 -4.14 -27.20
N ALA A 35 7.03 -3.87 -25.90
CA ALA A 35 8.23 -4.04 -25.08
C ALA A 35 8.77 -5.48 -25.11
N LEU A 36 7.89 -6.49 -25.12
CA LEU A 36 8.29 -7.89 -25.23
C LEU A 36 8.90 -8.21 -26.59
N ARG A 37 8.29 -7.73 -27.68
CA ARG A 37 8.82 -7.91 -29.03
C ARG A 37 10.15 -7.18 -29.22
N ASP A 38 10.29 -5.97 -28.72
CA ASP A 38 11.52 -5.19 -28.78
C ASP A 38 12.66 -5.88 -27.99
N ALA A 39 12.30 -6.59 -26.91
CA ALA A 39 13.23 -7.44 -26.16
C ALA A 39 13.49 -8.82 -26.81
N GLY A 40 12.94 -9.06 -28.01
CA GLY A 40 13.16 -10.28 -28.79
C GLY A 40 12.28 -11.47 -28.39
N TYR A 41 11.20 -11.23 -27.62
CA TYR A 41 10.26 -12.27 -27.21
C TYR A 41 9.06 -12.35 -28.13
N GLN A 42 8.66 -13.59 -28.45
CA GLN A 42 7.37 -13.89 -29.04
C GLN A 42 6.29 -13.89 -27.96
N VAL A 43 5.09 -13.44 -28.32
CA VAL A 43 3.91 -13.48 -27.46
C VAL A 43 2.88 -14.41 -28.09
N LEU A 44 2.55 -15.51 -27.43
CA LEU A 44 1.50 -16.45 -27.79
C LEU A 44 0.28 -16.18 -26.90
N ARG A 45 -0.86 -15.86 -27.52
CA ARG A 45 -2.11 -15.60 -26.79
C ARG A 45 -3.02 -16.81 -26.84
N ILE A 46 -3.42 -17.32 -25.69
CA ILE A 46 -4.47 -18.34 -25.56
C ILE A 46 -5.77 -17.58 -25.33
N CYS A 47 -6.71 -17.68 -26.26
CA CYS A 47 -7.98 -16.97 -26.18
C CYS A 47 -9.12 -17.98 -26.18
N ASP A 48 -10.06 -17.82 -25.24
CA ASP A 48 -11.28 -18.60 -25.26
C ASP A 48 -12.32 -17.99 -26.23
N SER A 49 -13.22 -18.84 -26.74
CA SER A 49 -14.43 -18.41 -27.45
C SER A 49 -15.53 -19.45 -27.31
N ARG A 50 -16.78 -19.00 -27.18
CA ARG A 50 -17.96 -19.89 -27.17
C ARG A 50 -18.43 -20.28 -28.58
N GLU A 51 -17.98 -19.55 -29.61
CA GLU A 51 -18.52 -19.61 -30.97
C GLU A 51 -17.63 -20.42 -31.94
N LEU A 52 -16.54 -21.00 -31.44
CA LEU A 52 -15.65 -21.82 -32.25
C LEU A 52 -16.34 -23.11 -32.70
N ALA A 53 -16.26 -23.40 -34.00
CA ALA A 53 -16.72 -24.67 -34.55
C ALA A 53 -15.79 -25.82 -34.12
N GLU A 54 -14.49 -25.62 -34.30
CA GLU A 54 -13.45 -26.58 -33.92
C GLU A 54 -13.09 -26.45 -32.42
N PRO A 55 -12.67 -27.53 -31.74
CA PRO A 55 -12.23 -27.47 -30.35
C PRO A 55 -11.07 -26.49 -30.12
N VAL A 56 -10.12 -26.44 -31.07
CA VAL A 56 -8.96 -25.53 -31.04
C VAL A 56 -8.61 -25.10 -32.46
N VAL A 57 -8.28 -23.81 -32.65
CA VAL A 57 -7.79 -23.24 -33.89
C VAL A 57 -6.46 -22.53 -33.63
N LEU A 58 -5.40 -23.01 -34.29
CA LEU A 58 -4.08 -22.39 -34.24
C LEU A 58 -3.99 -21.25 -35.25
N GLN A 59 -3.69 -20.06 -34.77
CA GLN A 59 -3.27 -18.91 -35.57
C GLN A 59 -1.83 -18.57 -35.19
N LYS A 60 -1.05 -18.03 -36.12
CA LYS A 60 0.41 -17.78 -35.97
C LYS A 60 0.88 -17.40 -34.55
N THR A 61 0.19 -16.47 -33.89
CA THR A 61 0.48 -16.02 -32.52
C THR A 61 -0.69 -16.18 -31.55
N LYS A 62 -1.71 -16.98 -31.89
CA LYS A 62 -2.88 -17.22 -31.04
C LYS A 62 -3.32 -18.68 -31.07
N ILE A 63 -3.72 -19.20 -29.91
CA ILE A 63 -4.44 -20.45 -29.79
C ILE A 63 -5.86 -20.08 -29.38
N LEU A 64 -6.81 -20.27 -30.28
CA LEU A 64 -8.22 -20.07 -29.98
C LEU A 64 -8.80 -21.41 -29.54
N TYR A 65 -9.47 -21.50 -28.39
CA TYR A 65 -10.09 -22.75 -27.95
C TYR A 65 -11.55 -22.55 -27.55
N ARG A 66 -12.35 -23.59 -27.82
CA ARG A 66 -13.78 -23.57 -27.53
C ARG A 66 -14.00 -23.70 -26.03
N PHE A 67 -14.50 -22.66 -25.39
CA PHE A 67 -14.81 -22.70 -23.96
C PHE A 67 -16.22 -23.20 -23.71
N ASP A 68 -16.34 -24.04 -22.68
CA ASP A 68 -17.61 -24.39 -22.05
C ASP A 68 -17.43 -24.52 -20.53
N GLU A 69 -18.55 -24.48 -19.80
CA GLU A 69 -18.57 -24.51 -18.34
C GLU A 69 -18.10 -25.85 -17.73
N GLN A 70 -17.90 -26.88 -18.55
CA GLN A 70 -17.41 -28.18 -18.13
C GLN A 70 -15.95 -28.42 -18.54
N ASP A 71 -15.27 -27.40 -19.08
CA ASP A 71 -13.87 -27.42 -19.53
C ASP A 71 -13.56 -28.58 -20.50
N ARG A 72 -14.54 -29.04 -21.30
CA ARG A 72 -14.38 -30.26 -22.12
C ARG A 72 -13.29 -30.17 -23.18
N HIS A 73 -12.86 -28.96 -23.53
CA HIS A 73 -11.84 -28.71 -24.54
C HIS A 73 -10.50 -28.23 -23.97
N LEU A 74 -10.36 -28.21 -22.64
CA LEU A 74 -9.17 -27.73 -21.97
C LEU A 74 -7.94 -28.61 -22.27
N ASP A 75 -8.12 -29.93 -22.30
CA ASP A 75 -7.03 -30.88 -22.58
C ASP A 75 -6.50 -30.71 -24.01
N GLN A 76 -7.38 -30.51 -25.00
CA GLN A 76 -7.00 -30.26 -26.39
C GLN A 76 -6.28 -28.93 -26.54
N MET A 77 -6.72 -27.89 -25.81
CA MET A 77 -6.04 -26.60 -25.77
C MET A 77 -4.61 -26.75 -25.23
N ILE A 78 -4.45 -27.43 -24.09
CA ILE A 78 -3.14 -27.67 -23.49
C ILE A 78 -2.26 -28.48 -24.44
N ALA A 79 -2.77 -29.56 -25.04
CA ALA A 79 -2.02 -30.33 -26.04
C ALA A 79 -1.58 -29.48 -27.24
N SER A 80 -2.41 -28.53 -27.67
CA SER A 80 -2.09 -27.60 -28.76
C SER A 80 -0.97 -26.61 -28.39
N VAL A 81 -0.87 -26.23 -27.11
CA VAL A 81 0.29 -25.45 -26.61
C VAL A 81 1.57 -26.27 -26.73
N PHE A 82 1.57 -27.55 -26.30
CA PHE A 82 2.75 -28.41 -26.40
C PHE A 82 3.15 -28.63 -27.86
N CYS A 83 2.18 -28.86 -28.75
CA CYS A 83 2.40 -28.96 -30.19
C CYS A 83 3.01 -27.68 -30.77
N TYR A 84 2.52 -26.50 -30.37
CA TYR A 84 3.07 -25.22 -30.80
C TYR A 84 4.54 -25.03 -30.38
N LEU A 85 4.91 -25.57 -29.22
CA LEU A 85 6.25 -25.49 -28.66
C LEU A 85 7.19 -26.60 -29.15
N ASP A 86 6.71 -27.49 -30.02
CA ASP A 86 7.43 -28.70 -30.44
C ASP A 86 7.90 -29.56 -29.25
N LEU A 87 7.06 -29.62 -28.20
CA LEU A 87 7.31 -30.41 -27.00
C LEU A 87 6.62 -31.76 -27.07
N GLN A 88 7.21 -32.76 -26.42
CA GLN A 88 6.61 -34.08 -26.31
C GLN A 88 5.23 -34.00 -25.65
N PRO A 89 4.23 -34.79 -26.12
CA PRO A 89 2.91 -34.80 -25.52
C PRO A 89 2.98 -35.18 -24.04
N LEU A 90 2.39 -34.35 -23.18
CA LEU A 90 2.25 -34.64 -21.76
C LEU A 90 1.07 -35.61 -21.57
N ASP A 91 1.27 -36.71 -20.82
CA ASP A 91 0.14 -37.50 -20.30
C ASP A 91 -0.60 -36.66 -19.25
N PHE A 92 -1.60 -35.93 -19.72
CA PHE A 92 -2.36 -34.99 -18.94
C PHE A 92 -3.85 -35.14 -19.24
N HIS A 93 -4.65 -35.17 -18.18
CA HIS A 93 -6.09 -35.09 -18.25
C HIS A 93 -6.60 -34.26 -17.08
N HIS A 94 -7.10 -33.05 -17.35
CA HIS A 94 -7.40 -32.05 -16.31
C HIS A 94 -8.31 -32.57 -15.19
N ARG A 95 -9.31 -33.42 -15.51
CA ARG A 95 -10.19 -34.05 -14.50
C ARG A 95 -9.51 -35.13 -13.66
N ARG A 96 -8.79 -36.07 -14.30
CA ARG A 96 -8.05 -37.14 -13.61
C ARG A 96 -6.99 -36.54 -12.68
N ASP A 97 -6.31 -35.50 -13.17
CA ASP A 97 -5.14 -34.93 -12.52
C ASP A 97 -5.50 -33.73 -11.61
N GLN A 98 -6.79 -33.37 -11.53
CA GLN A 98 -7.30 -32.18 -10.83
C GLN A 98 -6.80 -32.10 -9.39
N TYR A 99 -6.78 -33.22 -8.67
CA TYR A 99 -6.32 -33.26 -7.28
C TYR A 99 -4.85 -32.86 -7.18
N ALA A 100 -3.97 -33.44 -8.01
CA ALA A 100 -2.54 -33.15 -8.00
C ALA A 100 -2.27 -31.69 -8.39
N ILE A 101 -2.98 -31.19 -9.42
CA ILE A 101 -2.90 -29.79 -9.88
C ILE A 101 -3.29 -28.85 -8.74
N ASN A 102 -4.43 -29.10 -8.10
CA ASN A 102 -4.91 -28.30 -6.98
C ASN A 102 -3.95 -28.34 -5.80
N GLN A 103 -3.40 -29.51 -5.44
CA GLN A 103 -2.43 -29.64 -4.36
C GLN A 103 -1.17 -28.83 -4.65
N MET A 104 -0.63 -28.92 -5.86
CA MET A 104 0.53 -28.14 -6.28
C MET A 104 0.21 -26.63 -6.20
N TYR A 105 -0.93 -26.20 -6.73
CA TYR A 105 -1.37 -24.81 -6.68
C TYR A 105 -1.53 -24.28 -5.24
N PHE A 106 -2.18 -25.05 -4.36
CA PHE A 106 -2.35 -24.68 -2.95
C PHE A 106 -1.01 -24.67 -2.22
N HIS A 107 -0.12 -25.63 -2.50
CA HIS A 107 1.22 -25.68 -1.93
C HIS A 107 2.05 -24.44 -2.33
N GLU A 108 2.11 -24.12 -3.62
CA GLU A 108 2.80 -22.93 -4.12
C GLU A 108 2.21 -21.63 -3.57
N ARG A 109 0.88 -21.56 -3.41
CA ARG A 109 0.24 -20.41 -2.77
C ARG A 109 0.58 -20.31 -1.29
N LYS A 110 0.63 -21.43 -0.57
CA LYS A 110 1.01 -21.45 0.86
C LYS A 110 2.42 -20.88 1.08
N LYS A 111 3.36 -21.13 0.16
CA LYS A 111 4.73 -20.57 0.21
C LYS A 111 4.76 -19.03 0.24
N ARG A 112 3.73 -18.37 -0.30
CA ARG A 112 3.64 -16.91 -0.45
C ARG A 112 2.80 -16.23 0.65
N THR A 113 2.40 -16.99 1.67
CA THR A 113 1.58 -16.48 2.76
C THR A 113 2.41 -15.63 3.72
N LEU A 114 1.75 -14.76 4.48
CA LEU A 114 2.41 -13.91 5.47
C LEU A 114 3.15 -14.76 6.52
N ALA A 115 2.52 -15.83 7.00
CA ALA A 115 3.12 -16.73 8.00
C ALA A 115 4.42 -17.38 7.52
N VAL A 116 4.50 -17.72 6.22
CA VAL A 116 5.68 -18.39 5.66
C VAL A 116 6.77 -17.39 5.29
N GLU A 117 6.45 -16.32 4.56
CA GLU A 117 7.47 -15.38 4.08
C GLU A 117 7.98 -14.44 5.19
N TYR A 118 7.15 -14.11 6.18
CA TYR A 118 7.49 -13.17 7.26
C TYR A 118 7.01 -13.67 8.63
N PRO A 119 7.57 -14.79 9.15
CA PRO A 119 7.11 -15.41 10.39
C PRO A 119 7.16 -14.47 11.60
N ALA A 120 8.21 -13.64 11.72
CA ALA A 120 8.32 -12.67 12.80
C ALA A 120 7.23 -11.58 12.73
N ILE A 121 6.82 -11.15 11.53
CA ILE A 121 5.74 -10.18 11.33
C ILE A 121 4.38 -10.85 11.55
N ALA A 122 4.24 -12.14 11.21
CA ALA A 122 3.02 -12.89 11.47
C ALA A 122 2.67 -12.99 12.96
N LEU A 123 3.67 -12.94 13.86
CA LEU A 123 3.45 -12.85 15.31
C LEU A 123 2.82 -11.52 15.74
N GLU A 124 2.87 -10.48 14.91
CA GLU A 124 2.23 -9.19 15.15
C GLU A 124 0.77 -9.18 14.68
N TRP A 125 0.23 -10.30 14.18
CA TRP A 125 -1.15 -10.39 13.71
C TRP A 125 -2.13 -10.26 14.88
N SER A 126 -3.05 -9.29 14.81
CA SER A 126 -4.07 -9.11 15.85
C SER A 126 -5.17 -10.18 15.75
N THR A 127 -5.67 -10.60 16.91
CA THR A 127 -6.82 -11.50 17.06
C THR A 127 -8.14 -10.88 16.58
N ARG A 128 -8.17 -9.57 16.31
CA ARG A 128 -9.33 -8.88 15.73
C ARG A 128 -9.56 -9.17 14.25
N ASN A 129 -8.58 -9.77 13.59
CA ASN A 129 -8.74 -10.20 12.21
C ASN A 129 -9.43 -11.57 12.19
N ALA A 130 -10.44 -11.73 11.32
CA ALA A 130 -11.13 -13.01 11.16
C ALA A 130 -10.23 -14.10 10.52
N ASP A 131 -9.34 -13.69 9.62
CA ASP A 131 -8.42 -14.60 8.94
C ASP A 131 -7.12 -14.78 9.72
N LYS A 132 -6.37 -15.82 9.33
CA LYS A 132 -5.07 -16.17 9.89
C LYS A 132 -3.91 -15.71 8.97
N PRO A 133 -2.71 -15.50 9.51
CA PRO A 133 -1.56 -15.09 8.69
C PRO A 133 -1.12 -16.15 7.65
N ASP A 134 -1.50 -17.41 7.80
CA ASP A 134 -1.23 -18.50 6.84
C ASP A 134 -2.26 -18.61 5.71
N THR A 135 -3.33 -17.81 5.74
CA THR A 135 -4.35 -17.77 4.69
C THR A 135 -4.28 -16.51 3.82
N VAL A 136 -3.33 -15.60 4.11
CA VAL A 136 -3.21 -14.29 3.46
C VAL A 136 -1.84 -14.11 2.81
N PHE A 137 -1.79 -13.47 1.64
CA PHE A 137 -0.53 -13.15 0.97
C PHE A 137 0.20 -11.96 1.61
N SER A 138 1.52 -12.06 1.73
CA SER A 138 2.39 -11.02 2.31
C SER A 138 2.34 -9.69 1.56
N GLY A 139 2.05 -9.72 0.26
CA GLY A 139 1.97 -8.55 -0.62
C GLY A 139 0.58 -7.93 -0.73
N SER A 140 -0.39 -8.38 0.07
CA SER A 140 -1.77 -7.92 -0.04
C SER A 140 -1.93 -6.44 0.33
N PRO A 141 -2.70 -5.65 -0.45
CA PRO A 141 -3.03 -4.27 -0.09
C PRO A 141 -4.11 -4.20 1.01
N ARG A 142 -4.64 -5.33 1.48
CA ARG A 142 -5.71 -5.38 2.48
C ARG A 142 -5.27 -4.77 3.80
N LYS A 143 -6.10 -3.91 4.38
CA LYS A 143 -5.86 -3.23 5.66
C LYS A 143 -6.40 -4.05 6.84
N VAL A 144 -5.49 -4.53 7.67
CA VAL A 144 -5.75 -5.43 8.82
C VAL A 144 -5.27 -4.80 10.12
N TRP A 145 -5.64 -5.40 11.25
CA TRP A 145 -5.17 -5.01 12.57
C TRP A 145 -3.84 -5.67 12.90
N TRP A 146 -2.92 -4.89 13.44
CA TRP A 146 -1.59 -5.32 13.89
C TRP A 146 -1.44 -5.02 15.37
N HIS A 147 -0.81 -5.93 16.10
CA HIS A 147 -0.40 -5.76 17.48
C HIS A 147 1.09 -5.41 17.52
N CYS A 148 1.44 -4.23 18.04
CA CYS A 148 2.84 -3.82 18.12
C CYS A 148 3.53 -4.46 19.34
N PRO A 149 4.59 -5.27 19.17
CA PRO A 149 5.28 -5.90 20.30
C PRO A 149 6.05 -4.88 21.17
N LYS A 150 6.31 -3.67 20.68
CA LYS A 150 7.06 -2.63 21.42
C LYS A 150 6.18 -1.83 22.37
N CYS A 151 5.06 -1.31 21.88
CA CYS A 151 4.17 -0.46 22.67
C CYS A 151 2.85 -1.14 23.09
N GLN A 152 2.64 -2.40 22.68
CA GLN A 152 1.43 -3.19 22.97
C GLN A 152 0.13 -2.54 22.45
N GLN A 153 0.25 -1.59 21.53
CA GLN A 153 -0.90 -0.93 20.90
C GLN A 153 -1.29 -1.64 19.61
N GLU A 154 -2.59 -1.63 19.33
CA GLU A 154 -3.12 -2.11 18.07
C GLU A 154 -3.35 -1.00 17.05
N TYR A 155 -2.99 -1.26 15.80
CA TYR A 155 -3.15 -0.27 14.73
C TYR A 155 -3.53 -0.92 13.40
N ARG A 156 -4.12 -0.13 12.51
CA ARG A 156 -4.50 -0.59 11.17
C ARG A 156 -3.46 -0.22 10.12
N ALA A 157 -2.94 -1.22 9.41
CA ALA A 157 -2.04 -1.03 8.28
C ALA A 157 -2.28 -2.12 7.22
N THR A 158 -1.86 -1.87 5.98
CA THR A 158 -1.91 -2.89 4.94
C THR A 158 -0.82 -3.93 5.13
N ILE A 159 -1.07 -5.18 4.71
CA ILE A 159 -0.07 -6.26 4.80
C ILE A 159 1.20 -5.87 4.04
N ALA A 160 1.05 -5.38 2.81
CA ALA A 160 2.18 -4.91 2.00
C ALA A 160 2.99 -3.77 2.65
N ASN A 161 2.35 -2.85 3.39
CA ASN A 161 3.08 -1.80 4.08
C ASN A 161 3.90 -2.37 5.25
N ARG A 162 3.32 -3.31 6.01
CA ARG A 162 4.01 -3.91 7.16
C ARG A 162 5.17 -4.81 6.74
N THR A 163 5.04 -5.54 5.63
CA THR A 163 6.04 -6.46 5.09
C THR A 163 7.04 -5.75 4.18
N LYS A 164 6.63 -5.39 2.96
CA LYS A 164 7.51 -4.89 1.89
C LYS A 164 8.05 -3.48 2.15
N ARG A 165 7.21 -2.60 2.69
CA ARG A 165 7.61 -1.21 2.99
C ARG A 165 8.13 -1.02 4.42
N ARG A 166 8.07 -2.06 5.25
CA ARG A 166 8.56 -2.08 6.64
C ARG A 166 8.07 -0.88 7.47
N SER A 167 6.82 -0.48 7.29
CA SER A 167 6.25 0.67 8.00
C SER A 167 6.23 0.43 9.51
N ASN A 168 6.71 1.40 10.28
CA ASN A 168 6.69 1.35 11.74
C ASN A 168 5.27 1.50 12.32
N CYS A 169 5.09 1.02 13.54
CA CYS A 169 3.88 1.28 14.33
C CYS A 169 3.67 2.81 14.50
N PRO A 170 2.47 3.35 14.22
CA PRO A 170 2.21 4.80 14.28
C PRO A 170 2.37 5.37 15.68
N PHE A 171 2.12 4.59 16.74
CA PHE A 171 2.36 5.00 18.12
C PHE A 171 3.86 5.14 18.42
N CYS A 172 4.64 4.10 18.10
CA CYS A 172 6.10 4.12 18.27
C CYS A 172 6.77 5.21 17.43
N ALA A 173 6.20 5.55 16.27
CA ALA A 173 6.71 6.60 15.39
C ALA A 173 6.24 8.01 15.81
N ASN A 174 5.53 8.17 16.92
CA ASN A 174 4.94 9.44 17.36
C ASN A 174 4.06 10.11 16.28
N LEU A 175 3.35 9.29 15.50
CA LEU A 175 2.35 9.74 14.55
C LEU A 175 0.93 9.67 15.13
N GLN A 176 0.74 8.84 16.16
CA GLN A 176 -0.51 8.70 16.89
C GLN A 176 -0.24 8.73 18.40
N ALA A 177 -1.11 9.43 19.13
CA ALA A 177 -1.03 9.53 20.58
C ALA A 177 -1.57 8.27 21.28
N TYR A 178 -0.93 7.89 22.37
CA TYR A 178 -1.41 6.96 23.38
C TYR A 178 -0.85 7.39 24.74
N GLU A 179 -1.25 6.69 25.79
CA GLU A 179 -0.92 6.99 27.19
C GLU A 179 0.53 7.41 27.43
N LYS A 180 1.52 6.78 26.77
CA LYS A 180 2.94 7.04 27.06
C LYS A 180 3.61 8.09 26.16
N ASN A 181 2.97 8.55 25.08
CA ASN A 181 3.59 9.49 24.14
C ASN A 181 2.77 10.76 23.88
N CYS A 182 1.66 10.94 24.60
CA CYS A 182 0.83 12.12 24.44
C CYS A 182 1.49 13.39 25.02
N LEU A 183 0.98 14.55 24.64
CA LEU A 183 1.48 15.85 25.05
C LEU A 183 1.41 16.02 26.58
N ALA A 184 0.31 15.57 27.19
CA ALA A 184 0.13 15.64 28.65
C ALA A 184 1.25 14.95 29.41
N VAL A 185 1.68 13.77 28.95
CA VAL A 185 2.70 12.94 29.62
C VAL A 185 4.10 13.40 29.27
N LEU A 186 4.37 13.74 28.01
CA LEU A 186 5.72 14.10 27.58
C LEU A 186 6.10 15.57 27.85
N ARG A 187 5.12 16.48 27.94
CA ARG A 187 5.32 17.93 28.12
C ARG A 187 4.22 18.52 29.01
N PRO A 188 4.11 18.09 30.29
CA PRO A 188 3.06 18.55 31.19
C PRO A 188 3.04 20.08 31.37
N GLU A 189 4.20 20.73 31.33
CA GLU A 189 4.35 22.17 31.42
C GLU A 189 3.71 22.90 30.23
N ILE A 190 3.77 22.32 29.03
CA ILE A 190 3.13 22.87 27.84
C ILE A 190 1.64 22.54 27.85
N ALA A 191 1.27 21.32 28.27
CA ALA A 191 -0.12 20.91 28.41
C ALA A 191 -0.92 21.79 29.39
N ALA A 192 -0.26 22.35 30.41
CA ALA A 192 -0.87 23.30 31.35
C ALA A 192 -1.34 24.60 30.67
N GLU A 193 -0.72 24.99 29.56
CA GLU A 193 -1.13 26.16 28.76
C GLU A 193 -2.24 25.81 27.74
N TRP A 194 -2.85 24.62 27.81
CA TRP A 194 -3.90 24.21 26.86
C TRP A 194 -5.23 24.90 27.14
N HIS A 195 -5.84 25.50 26.12
CA HIS A 195 -7.16 26.08 26.26
C HIS A 195 -8.27 25.03 26.06
N SER A 196 -8.73 24.40 27.15
CA SER A 196 -9.69 23.28 27.12
C SER A 196 -10.98 23.58 26.35
N ALA A 197 -11.64 24.70 26.64
CA ALA A 197 -12.94 25.03 26.03
C ALA A 197 -12.86 25.23 24.51
N LEU A 198 -11.84 25.95 24.01
CA LEU A 198 -11.67 26.23 22.58
C LEU A 198 -11.11 25.04 21.78
N ASN A 199 -10.49 24.07 22.45
CA ASN A 199 -9.96 22.87 21.80
C ASN A 199 -10.91 21.67 21.92
N SER A 200 -11.97 21.75 22.72
CA SER A 200 -12.94 20.68 22.91
C SER A 200 -13.48 20.17 21.56
N PRO A 201 -13.54 18.85 21.33
CA PRO A 201 -13.34 17.75 22.30
C PRO A 201 -11.87 17.28 22.44
N LEU A 202 -10.91 17.95 21.80
CA LEU A 202 -9.51 17.54 21.80
C LEU A 202 -8.81 17.90 23.12
N THR A 203 -8.11 16.93 23.69
CA THR A 203 -7.32 17.09 24.91
C THR A 203 -5.81 16.94 24.66
N PRO A 204 -4.96 17.36 25.60
CA PRO A 204 -3.53 17.06 25.57
C PRO A 204 -3.19 15.55 25.57
N TYR A 205 -4.13 14.66 25.92
CA TYR A 205 -3.94 13.21 25.86
C TYR A 205 -4.12 12.64 24.44
N ASP A 206 -4.78 13.38 23.55
CA ASP A 206 -5.11 12.92 22.19
C ASP A 206 -4.07 13.30 21.12
N VAL A 207 -3.02 14.02 21.53
CA VAL A 207 -2.02 14.60 20.61
C VAL A 207 -0.62 14.28 21.06
N VAL A 208 0.28 14.12 20.09
CA VAL A 208 1.72 13.96 20.32
C VAL A 208 2.42 15.32 20.28
N PRO A 209 3.53 15.51 21.02
CA PRO A 209 4.28 16.77 21.01
C PRO A 209 4.72 17.25 19.62
N GLY A 210 5.02 16.33 18.70
CA GLY A 210 5.47 16.65 17.34
C GLY A 210 4.37 17.06 16.35
N SER A 211 3.11 17.14 16.78
CA SER A 211 1.99 17.39 15.87
C SER A 211 2.00 18.81 15.29
N GLU A 212 1.77 18.93 13.97
CA GLU A 212 1.59 20.22 13.30
C GLU A 212 0.20 20.82 13.51
N LYS A 213 -0.70 20.10 14.21
CA LYS A 213 -2.06 20.58 14.50
C LYS A 213 -2.00 21.90 15.28
N LYS A 214 -2.74 22.90 14.79
CA LYS A 214 -2.87 24.22 15.44
C LYS A 214 -4.02 24.19 16.44
N VAL A 215 -3.71 24.53 17.69
CA VAL A 215 -4.63 24.54 18.82
C VAL A 215 -4.55 25.88 19.56
N TYR A 216 -5.54 26.15 20.40
CA TYR A 216 -5.56 27.34 21.24
C TYR A 216 -4.79 27.10 22.55
N TRP A 217 -3.99 28.08 22.93
CA TRP A 217 -3.21 28.11 24.15
C TRP A 217 -3.65 29.29 25.00
N ILE A 218 -3.46 29.19 26.31
CA ILE A 218 -3.68 30.24 27.29
C ILE A 218 -2.46 30.32 28.21
N CYS A 219 -1.89 31.50 28.40
CA CYS A 219 -0.76 31.68 29.33
C CYS A 219 -1.25 32.05 30.73
N SER A 220 -0.33 32.13 31.69
CA SER A 220 -0.61 32.56 33.08
C SER A 220 -1.31 33.91 33.17
N GLU A 221 -1.01 34.82 32.24
CA GLU A 221 -1.61 36.16 32.16
C GLU A 221 -3.00 36.15 31.47
N GLY A 222 -3.54 34.97 31.13
CA GLY A 222 -4.85 34.84 30.50
C GLY A 222 -4.91 35.14 29.01
N HIS A 223 -3.79 35.51 28.37
CA HIS A 223 -3.77 35.75 26.93
C HIS A 223 -4.00 34.45 26.15
N VAL A 224 -4.90 34.49 25.17
CA VAL A 224 -5.22 33.34 24.32
C VAL A 224 -4.62 33.51 22.92
N TRP A 225 -3.98 32.48 22.39
CA TRP A 225 -3.46 32.51 21.01
C TRP A 225 -3.48 31.13 20.36
N LYS A 226 -3.39 31.10 19.02
CA LYS A 226 -3.37 29.87 18.23
C LYS A 226 -1.96 29.55 17.73
N ALA A 227 -1.47 28.34 17.98
CA ALA A 227 -0.16 27.89 17.51
C ALA A 227 -0.12 26.36 17.29
N ALA A 228 0.81 25.89 16.46
CA ALA A 228 1.03 24.46 16.24
C ALA A 228 1.65 23.81 17.48
N ILE A 229 1.26 22.58 17.82
CA ILE A 229 1.79 21.85 18.98
C ILE A 229 3.32 21.69 18.87
N CYS A 230 3.82 21.28 17.70
CA CYS A 230 5.26 21.14 17.46
C CYS A 230 6.06 22.44 17.67
N SER A 231 5.45 23.60 17.40
CA SER A 231 6.09 24.91 17.60
C SER A 231 6.23 25.29 19.07
N ARG A 232 5.51 24.60 19.96
CA ARG A 232 5.47 24.85 21.40
C ARG A 232 6.36 23.86 22.17
N THR A 233 6.64 22.71 21.59
CA THR A 233 7.35 21.58 22.23
C THR A 233 8.78 21.38 21.70
N ASN A 234 9.14 21.99 20.57
CA ASN A 234 10.48 21.93 20.01
C ASN A 234 11.51 22.77 20.82
N SER A 235 12.80 22.65 20.48
CA SER A 235 13.89 23.34 21.19
C SER A 235 13.81 24.87 21.11
N ARG A 236 13.15 25.43 20.08
CA ARG A 236 12.91 26.86 19.90
C ARG A 236 11.45 27.20 20.25
N LYS A 237 10.99 26.73 21.42
CA LYS A 237 9.59 26.84 21.85
C LYS A 237 9.05 28.26 21.69
N SER A 238 7.96 28.38 20.96
CA SER A 238 7.21 29.64 20.85
C SER A 238 6.55 29.98 22.18
N ARG A 239 6.68 31.24 22.60
CA ARG A 239 6.02 31.76 23.80
C ARG A 239 4.74 32.51 23.42
N CYS A 240 3.95 32.87 24.41
CA CYS A 240 2.81 33.79 24.21
C CYS A 240 3.29 35.03 23.44
N PRO A 241 2.72 35.34 22.26
CA PRO A 241 3.17 36.46 21.43
C PRO A 241 2.83 37.82 22.04
N ILE A 242 1.93 37.86 23.03
CA ILE A 242 1.54 39.09 23.74
C ILE A 242 2.51 39.36 24.89
N CYS A 243 2.83 38.35 25.71
CA CYS A 243 3.84 38.48 26.79
C CYS A 243 5.27 38.62 26.24
N HIS A 244 5.54 37.97 25.09
CA HIS A 244 6.85 37.99 24.45
C HIS A 244 6.72 38.31 22.96
N PRO A 245 6.45 39.59 22.62
CA PRO A 245 6.42 40.03 21.23
C PRO A 245 7.76 39.71 20.56
N ARG A 246 7.72 39.21 19.33
CA ARG A 246 8.94 39.09 18.55
C ARG A 246 9.40 40.50 18.22
N THR A 247 10.52 40.93 18.80
CA THR A 247 11.17 42.20 18.43
C THR A 247 11.68 42.07 17.00
N GLY A 248 10.85 42.45 16.04
CA GLY A 248 11.33 42.75 14.71
C GLY A 248 12.21 43.98 14.80
N THR A 249 13.49 43.85 14.50
CA THR A 249 14.39 44.99 14.28
C THR A 249 13.79 45.86 13.18
N ARG A 250 13.02 46.90 13.54
CA ARG A 250 12.88 48.08 12.68
C ARG A 250 14.12 48.93 12.95
N CYS A 251 15.21 48.64 12.25
CA CYS A 251 16.25 49.63 12.07
C CYS A 251 15.68 50.68 11.12
N GLY A 252 15.42 51.85 11.66
CA GLY A 252 14.80 52.98 10.97
C GLY A 252 14.74 54.16 11.91
N LEU A 253 15.92 54.59 12.39
CA LEU A 253 16.09 55.92 12.99
C LEU A 253 15.65 56.93 11.93
N VAL A 254 14.44 57.46 12.06
CA VAL A 254 14.05 58.70 11.39
C VAL A 254 14.84 59.79 12.11
N ARG A 255 15.87 60.34 11.46
CA ARG A 255 16.53 61.55 11.95
C ARG A 255 15.52 62.70 11.87
N PRO A 256 15.41 63.56 12.90
CA PRO A 256 14.62 64.77 12.80
C PRO A 256 15.25 65.70 11.76
N SER A 257 14.42 66.23 10.85
CA SER A 257 14.78 67.28 9.91
C SER A 257 15.05 68.58 10.69
N GLU A 258 16.26 69.12 10.56
CA GLU A 258 16.57 70.48 10.99
C GLU A 258 15.80 71.52 10.15
N PRO A 259 15.35 72.64 10.76
CA PRO A 259 14.64 73.69 10.06
C PRO A 259 15.60 74.56 9.24
N ALA A 260 15.16 74.95 8.03
CA ALA A 260 15.85 75.90 7.19
C ALA A 260 15.92 77.28 7.87
N LEU A 261 17.14 77.79 8.07
CA LEU A 261 17.38 79.19 8.40
C LEU A 261 17.09 80.05 7.16
N ILE A 262 16.32 81.12 7.37
CA ILE A 262 16.18 82.28 6.48
C ILE A 262 17.37 83.20 6.73
#